data_AF-A0A177F0T6-F1
#
_entry.id   AF-A0A177F0T6-F1
#
_cell.length_a   1.000
_cell.length_b   1.000
_cell.length_c   1.000
_cell.angle_alpha   90.00
_cell.angle_beta   90.00
_cell.angle_gamma   90.00
#
_symmetry.space_group_name_H-M   'P 1'
#
loop_
_entity.id
_entity.type
_entity.pdbx_description
1 polymer ?
#
loop_
_entity_poly.entity_id
_entity_poly.type
_entity_poly.pdbx_seq_one_letter_code
_entity_poly.pdbx_strand_id
1 'polypeptide(L)'
;MHELLAISALHLAYTKPDNATWYHTASTELQTLALNKFNSVERDINASNCGAVLFFSLLLAVHILADPSRTAGLDSNQYLDHVIDCVMLMRNVPKLIIKDWYQYLKQTELKTMFEIQQPETPYQIPQPCLDLSKLNTNPDLGDQSRDAYESAIERLQWAFAVSKVPDERHTTIRWLMAWPVQLKPDFLERLNQRRPEALIILGYFAALMTFYTECWAVGDSGRILIEAISSHLGPHWSEWMEWPISLIAARNGG
;
A
#
# COMPACT_ATOMS: atom_id res chain seq x y z
N MET A 1 -16.73 2.76 11.75
CA MET A 1 -16.68 3.71 12.87
C MET A 1 -15.44 3.52 13.74
N HIS A 2 -15.24 2.37 14.42
CA HIS A 2 -14.08 2.18 15.30
C HIS A 2 -12.73 2.44 14.62
N GLU A 3 -12.50 1.92 13.40
CA GLU A 3 -11.23 2.14 12.67
C GLU A 3 -10.96 3.61 12.38
N LEU A 4 -12.00 4.37 11.99
CA LEU A 4 -11.88 5.80 11.74
C LEU A 4 -11.50 6.56 13.01
N LEU A 5 -12.09 6.19 14.14
CA LEU A 5 -11.76 6.77 15.45
C LEU A 5 -10.35 6.38 15.88
N ALA A 6 -9.90 5.16 15.56
CA ALA A 6 -8.56 4.70 15.86
C ALA A 6 -7.50 5.53 15.10
N ILE A 7 -7.69 5.73 13.80
CA ILE A 7 -6.84 6.62 12.98
C ILE A 7 -6.88 8.07 13.49
N SER A 8 -8.06 8.54 13.90
CA SER A 8 -8.20 9.88 14.49
C SER A 8 -7.39 10.00 15.78
N ALA A 9 -7.37 8.96 16.61
CA ALA A 9 -6.53 8.91 17.80
C ALA A 9 -5.03 8.90 17.43
N LEU A 10 -4.59 8.13 16.43
CA LEU A 10 -3.20 8.22 15.95
C LEU A 10 -2.82 9.62 15.47
N HIS A 11 -3.69 10.26 14.70
CA HIS A 11 -3.43 11.63 14.24
C HIS A 11 -3.38 12.63 15.42
N LEU A 12 -4.18 12.42 16.46
CA LEU A 12 -4.09 13.20 17.69
C LEU A 12 -2.80 12.92 18.47
N ALA A 13 -2.31 11.69 18.49
CA ALA A 13 -1.00 11.36 19.06
C ALA A 13 0.13 12.11 18.34
N TYR A 14 0.05 12.18 17.00
CA TYR A 14 0.99 12.90 16.15
C TYR A 14 0.93 14.43 16.37
N THR A 15 -0.28 15.00 16.44
CA THR A 15 -0.47 16.46 16.57
C THR A 15 -0.43 17.00 18.01
N LYS A 16 -0.58 16.13 19.02
CA LYS A 16 -0.55 16.48 20.45
C LYS A 16 0.40 15.56 21.24
N PRO A 17 1.72 15.74 21.10
CA PRO A 17 2.72 14.84 21.68
C PRO A 17 2.61 14.67 23.19
N ASP A 18 2.20 15.71 23.92
CA ASP A 18 2.05 15.69 25.39
C ASP A 18 1.11 14.59 25.89
N ASN A 19 0.13 14.19 25.07
CA ASN A 19 -0.86 13.17 25.38
C ASN A 19 -0.75 11.93 24.46
N ALA A 20 0.35 11.78 23.71
CA ALA A 20 0.50 10.76 22.68
C ALA A 20 0.25 9.33 23.20
N THR A 21 0.79 8.99 24.39
CA THR A 21 0.61 7.66 25.00
C THR A 21 -0.85 7.29 25.20
N TRP A 22 -1.68 8.26 25.64
CA TRP A 22 -3.11 8.04 25.84
C TRP A 22 -3.81 7.79 24.50
N TYR A 23 -3.51 8.60 23.49
CA TYR A 23 -4.08 8.46 22.16
C TYR A 23 -3.64 7.16 21.45
N HIS A 24 -2.39 6.71 21.63
CA HIS A 24 -1.92 5.41 21.11
C HIS A 24 -2.68 4.24 21.77
N THR A 25 -2.88 4.32 23.09
CA THR A 25 -3.67 3.30 23.82
C THR A 25 -5.11 3.26 23.30
N ALA A 26 -5.75 4.42 23.18
CA ALA A 26 -7.11 4.52 22.64
C ALA A 26 -7.20 4.00 21.19
N SER A 27 -6.21 4.31 20.34
CA SER A 27 -6.14 3.78 18.98
C SER A 27 -6.11 2.25 18.97
N THR A 28 -5.25 1.66 19.80
CA THR A 28 -5.08 0.20 19.87
C THR A 28 -6.37 -0.50 20.30
N GLU A 29 -7.05 0.04 21.32
CA GLU A 29 -8.34 -0.49 21.78
C GLU A 29 -9.42 -0.39 20.69
N LEU A 30 -9.52 0.76 20.03
CA LEU A 30 -10.48 0.99 18.95
C LEU A 30 -10.22 0.08 17.75
N GLN A 31 -8.96 -0.11 17.35
CA GLN A 31 -8.61 -1.03 16.26
C GLN A 31 -8.96 -2.47 16.61
N THR A 32 -8.70 -2.90 17.85
CA THR A 32 -9.06 -4.24 18.31
C THR A 32 -10.57 -4.48 18.19
N LEU A 33 -11.39 -3.51 18.60
CA LEU A 33 -12.85 -3.57 18.44
C LEU A 33 -13.27 -3.57 16.96
N ALA A 34 -12.56 -2.81 16.12
CA ALA A 34 -12.84 -2.73 14.69
C ALA A 34 -12.56 -4.06 13.98
N LEU A 35 -11.40 -4.67 14.23
CA LEU A 35 -10.99 -5.98 13.70
C LEU A 35 -11.93 -7.09 14.15
N ASN A 36 -12.32 -7.12 15.43
CA ASN A 36 -13.27 -8.12 15.94
C ASN A 36 -14.62 -8.05 15.21
N LYS A 37 -15.12 -6.84 14.94
CA LYS A 37 -16.35 -6.64 14.15
C LYS A 37 -16.14 -7.01 12.69
N PHE A 38 -15.00 -6.67 12.10
CA PHE A 38 -14.70 -7.04 10.72
C PHE A 38 -14.70 -8.56 10.53
N ASN A 39 -14.03 -9.30 11.42
CA ASN A 39 -13.95 -10.76 11.38
C ASN A 39 -15.33 -11.44 11.47
N SER A 40 -16.31 -10.82 12.14
CA SER A 40 -17.69 -11.33 12.15
C SER A 40 -18.48 -11.08 10.86
N VAL A 41 -18.09 -10.07 10.08
CA VAL A 41 -18.77 -9.64 8.84
C VAL A 41 -18.10 -10.22 7.59
N GLU A 42 -16.78 -10.48 7.63
CA GLU A 42 -16.00 -10.95 6.46
C GLU A 42 -16.57 -12.24 5.84
N ARG A 43 -17.26 -13.07 6.62
CA ARG A 43 -17.84 -14.35 6.17
C ARG A 43 -19.17 -14.22 5.43
N ASP A 44 -19.85 -13.07 5.51
CA ASP A 44 -21.17 -12.83 4.91
C ASP A 44 -21.22 -11.44 4.24
N ILE A 45 -20.42 -11.29 3.20
CA ILE A 45 -20.35 -10.04 2.43
C ILE A 45 -21.43 -10.05 1.35
N ASN A 46 -22.22 -8.98 1.31
CA ASN A 46 -23.33 -8.80 0.39
C ASN A 46 -23.49 -7.31 0.00
N ALA A 47 -24.46 -7.01 -0.87
CA ALA A 47 -24.71 -5.64 -1.35
C ALA A 47 -24.83 -4.60 -0.23
N SER A 48 -25.43 -4.96 0.92
CA SER A 48 -25.70 -4.02 2.00
C SER A 48 -24.47 -3.63 2.83
N ASN A 49 -23.42 -4.46 2.85
CA ASN A 49 -22.24 -4.23 3.69
C ASN A 49 -20.92 -4.07 2.90
N CYS A 50 -20.91 -4.40 1.60
CA CYS A 50 -19.70 -4.38 0.77
C CYS A 50 -18.95 -3.04 0.80
N GLY A 51 -19.67 -1.91 0.76
CA GLY A 51 -19.07 -0.58 0.85
C GLY A 51 -18.38 -0.32 2.19
N ALA A 52 -19.00 -0.74 3.29
CA ALA A 52 -18.43 -0.59 4.62
C ALA A 52 -17.17 -1.46 4.81
N VAL A 53 -17.17 -2.68 4.26
CA VAL A 53 -16.00 -3.59 4.27
C VAL A 53 -14.85 -2.99 3.47
N LEU A 54 -15.12 -2.41 2.29
CA LEU A 54 -14.10 -1.77 1.46
C LEU A 54 -13.49 -0.58 2.18
N PHE A 55 -14.35 0.29 2.71
CA PHE A 55 -13.91 1.49 3.39
C PHE A 55 -13.11 1.16 4.66
N PHE A 56 -13.58 0.18 5.45
CA PHE A 56 -12.81 -0.33 6.59
C PHE A 56 -11.43 -0.84 6.17
N SER A 57 -11.34 -1.59 5.08
CA SER A 57 -10.07 -2.16 4.61
C SER A 57 -9.07 -1.08 4.19
N LEU A 58 -9.55 -0.03 3.50
CA LEU A 58 -8.73 1.12 3.14
C LEU A 58 -8.26 1.89 4.38
N LEU A 59 -9.13 2.08 5.38
CA LEU A 59 -8.76 2.70 6.64
C LEU A 59 -7.74 1.86 7.40
N LEU A 60 -7.89 0.53 7.44
CA LEU A 60 -6.94 -0.37 8.09
C LEU A 60 -5.54 -0.24 7.46
N ALA A 61 -5.46 -0.09 6.13
CA ALA A 61 -4.20 0.17 5.42
C ALA A 61 -3.53 1.47 5.92
N VAL A 62 -4.31 2.55 6.04
CA VAL A 62 -3.83 3.84 6.57
C VAL A 62 -3.36 3.70 8.01
N HIS A 63 -4.13 3.02 8.86
CA HIS A 63 -3.79 2.81 10.26
C HIS A 63 -2.45 2.10 10.39
N ILE A 64 -2.32 0.96 9.72
CA ILE A 64 -1.09 0.17 9.73
C ILE A 64 0.12 1.02 9.34
N LEU A 65 -0.02 1.79 8.26
CA LEU A 65 1.07 2.63 7.77
C LEU A 65 1.43 3.74 8.77
N ALA A 66 0.42 4.30 9.43
CA ALA A 66 0.55 5.46 10.31
C ALA A 66 0.93 5.13 11.76
N ASP A 67 0.86 3.87 12.19
CA ASP A 67 1.04 3.49 13.59
C ASP A 67 2.50 3.18 13.92
N PRO A 68 3.24 4.09 14.57
CA PRO A 68 4.63 3.87 14.91
C PRO A 68 4.80 2.75 15.93
N SER A 69 3.78 2.39 16.72
CA SER A 69 3.90 1.31 17.71
C SER A 69 4.14 -0.05 17.07
N ARG A 70 3.75 -0.20 15.79
CA ARG A 70 3.91 -1.44 15.02
C ARG A 70 5.29 -1.57 14.39
N THR A 71 6.02 -0.46 14.28
CA THR A 71 7.32 -0.39 13.59
C THR A 71 8.46 0.04 14.51
N ALA A 72 8.14 0.58 15.71
CA ALA A 72 9.12 1.01 16.69
C ALA A 72 10.00 -0.16 17.17
N GLY A 73 11.31 0.01 17.02
CA GLY A 73 12.31 -0.97 17.47
C GLY A 73 12.47 -2.17 16.54
N LEU A 74 11.77 -2.22 15.40
CA LEU A 74 11.99 -3.26 14.41
C LEU A 74 13.31 -3.05 13.67
N ASP A 75 14.05 -4.13 13.45
CA ASP A 75 15.12 -4.14 12.46
C ASP A 75 14.57 -4.18 11.02
N SER A 76 15.46 -4.04 10.03
CA SER A 76 15.08 -4.03 8.61
C SER A 76 14.31 -5.27 8.16
N ASN A 77 14.67 -6.47 8.63
CA ASN A 77 13.97 -7.69 8.24
C ASN A 77 12.60 -7.80 8.91
N GLN A 78 12.50 -7.41 10.18
CA GLN A 78 11.25 -7.37 10.92
C GLN A 78 10.28 -6.34 10.35
N TYR A 79 10.78 -5.17 9.95
CA TYR A 79 9.97 -4.16 9.27
C TYR A 79 9.46 -4.67 7.93
N LEU A 80 10.29 -5.37 7.16
CA LEU A 80 9.87 -5.98 5.91
C LEU A 80 8.77 -7.04 6.13
N ASP A 81 8.93 -7.95 7.10
CA ASP A 81 7.87 -8.90 7.47
C ASP A 81 6.60 -8.18 7.86
N HIS A 82 6.70 -7.13 8.68
CA HIS A 82 5.57 -6.33 9.11
C HIS A 82 4.78 -5.77 7.92
N VAL A 83 5.47 -5.15 6.95
CA VAL A 83 4.83 -4.61 5.74
C VAL A 83 4.18 -5.73 4.91
N ILE A 84 4.86 -6.86 4.73
CA ILE A 84 4.33 -8.00 3.97
C ILE A 84 3.07 -8.54 4.64
N ASP A 85 3.09 -8.79 5.95
CA ASP A 85 1.94 -9.25 6.72
C ASP A 85 0.75 -8.29 6.55
N CYS A 86 1.02 -7.00 6.55
CA CYS A 86 -0.01 -5.98 6.36
C CYS A 86 -0.60 -5.99 4.95
N VAL A 87 0.22 -6.15 3.92
CA VAL A 87 -0.25 -6.35 2.55
C VAL A 87 -1.10 -7.64 2.47
N MET A 88 -0.70 -8.69 3.17
CA MET A 88 -1.42 -9.96 3.24
C MET A 88 -2.77 -9.84 3.96
N LEU A 89 -2.92 -8.97 4.96
CA LEU A 89 -4.20 -8.70 5.61
C LEU A 89 -5.25 -8.12 4.64
N MET A 90 -4.81 -7.42 3.58
CA MET A 90 -5.69 -6.81 2.59
C MET A 90 -6.07 -7.73 1.42
N ARG A 91 -5.50 -8.94 1.34
CA ARG A 91 -5.58 -9.83 0.17
C ARG A 91 -6.99 -10.26 -0.24
N ASN A 92 -7.92 -10.32 0.71
CA ASN A 92 -9.27 -10.82 0.46
C ASN A 92 -10.21 -9.72 -0.05
N VAL A 93 -9.88 -8.46 0.17
CA VAL A 93 -10.75 -7.30 -0.05
C VAL A 93 -11.22 -7.17 -1.51
N PRO A 94 -10.37 -7.32 -2.56
CA PRO A 94 -10.83 -7.22 -3.94
C PRO A 94 -11.71 -8.38 -4.37
N LYS A 95 -11.36 -9.60 -3.94
CA LYS A 95 -12.13 -10.81 -4.24
C LYS A 95 -13.55 -10.69 -3.68
N LEU A 96 -13.68 -10.09 -2.51
CA LEU A 96 -14.95 -9.96 -1.78
C LEU A 96 -15.84 -8.83 -2.30
N ILE A 97 -15.28 -7.79 -2.90
CA ILE A 97 -16.01 -6.53 -3.11
C ILE A 97 -16.05 -6.07 -4.57
N ILE A 98 -14.95 -6.18 -5.30
CA ILE A 98 -14.84 -5.56 -6.63
C ILE A 98 -15.39 -6.48 -7.72
N LYS A 99 -15.25 -7.81 -7.58
CA LYS A 99 -15.74 -8.73 -8.61
C LYS A 99 -17.28 -8.72 -8.73
N ASP A 100 -17.97 -8.72 -7.61
CA ASP A 100 -19.43 -8.92 -7.58
C ASP A 100 -20.22 -7.62 -7.36
N TRP A 101 -19.61 -6.59 -6.74
CA TRP A 101 -20.34 -5.40 -6.28
C TRP A 101 -19.82 -4.07 -6.84
N TYR A 102 -18.82 -4.07 -7.73
CA TYR A 102 -18.25 -2.83 -8.27
C TYR A 102 -19.28 -1.90 -8.93
N GLN A 103 -20.23 -2.44 -9.70
CA GLN A 103 -21.29 -1.64 -10.33
C GLN A 103 -22.25 -1.05 -9.30
N TYR A 104 -22.53 -1.79 -8.22
CA TYR A 104 -23.34 -1.31 -7.11
C TYR A 104 -22.62 -0.21 -6.33
N LEU A 105 -21.33 -0.38 -6.03
CA LEU A 105 -20.51 0.61 -5.32
C LEU A 105 -20.41 1.96 -6.06
N LYS A 106 -20.50 1.95 -7.40
CA LYS A 106 -20.60 3.18 -8.20
C LYS A 106 -21.91 3.95 -8.03
N GLN A 107 -22.91 3.32 -7.43
CA GLN A 107 -24.23 3.92 -7.17
C GLN A 107 -24.39 4.36 -5.70
N THR A 108 -23.42 4.06 -4.83
CA THR A 108 -23.43 4.47 -3.42
C THR A 108 -22.67 5.78 -3.20
N GLU A 109 -22.60 6.24 -1.95
CA GLU A 109 -21.79 7.41 -1.56
C GLU A 109 -20.29 7.21 -1.82
N LEU A 110 -19.84 5.96 -2.08
CA LEU A 110 -18.46 5.65 -2.44
C LEU A 110 -18.13 5.93 -3.91
N LYS A 111 -19.10 6.35 -4.74
CA LYS A 111 -18.88 6.66 -6.16
C LYS A 111 -17.65 7.55 -6.39
N THR A 112 -17.48 8.59 -5.57
CA THR A 112 -16.35 9.53 -5.66
C THR A 112 -15.00 8.87 -5.41
N MET A 113 -14.94 7.75 -4.66
CA MET A 113 -13.72 6.95 -4.49
C MET A 113 -13.29 6.25 -5.78
N PHE A 114 -14.22 6.04 -6.72
CA PHE A 114 -13.96 5.42 -8.02
C PHE A 114 -13.88 6.42 -9.16
N GLU A 115 -14.19 7.70 -8.91
CA GLU A 115 -13.98 8.77 -9.86
C GLU A 115 -12.48 9.09 -9.91
N ILE A 116 -11.90 8.91 -11.08
CA ILE A 116 -10.48 9.13 -11.36
C ILE A 116 -10.42 10.20 -12.44
N GLN A 117 -9.74 11.30 -12.17
CA GLN A 117 -9.30 12.15 -13.26
C GLN A 117 -8.24 11.37 -14.07
N GLN A 118 -8.57 11.09 -15.32
CA GLN A 118 -7.67 10.35 -16.19
C GLN A 118 -6.37 11.15 -16.38
N PRO A 119 -5.20 10.55 -16.13
CA PRO A 119 -3.93 11.21 -16.43
C PRO A 119 -3.84 11.48 -17.93
N GLU A 120 -3.20 12.59 -18.29
CA GLU A 120 -3.00 12.95 -19.69
C GLU A 120 -2.18 11.89 -20.42
N THR A 121 -2.58 11.58 -21.66
CA THR A 121 -1.85 10.65 -22.54
C THR A 121 -0.89 11.44 -23.44
N PRO A 122 0.39 11.02 -23.58
CA PRO A 122 0.99 9.82 -23.01
C PRO A 122 1.26 9.94 -21.50
N TYR A 123 1.04 8.84 -20.78
CA TYR A 123 1.20 8.80 -19.32
C TYR A 123 2.65 9.12 -18.92
N GLN A 124 2.82 10.03 -17.96
CA GLN A 124 4.13 10.40 -17.43
C GLN A 124 4.57 9.41 -16.35
N ILE A 125 5.14 8.28 -16.78
CA ILE A 125 5.66 7.23 -15.89
C ILE A 125 7.20 7.26 -15.92
N PRO A 126 7.90 7.21 -14.77
CA PRO A 126 9.36 7.13 -14.76
C PRO A 126 9.86 5.92 -15.55
N GLN A 127 10.85 6.11 -16.43
CA GLN A 127 11.40 5.02 -17.25
C GLN A 127 11.85 3.80 -16.42
N PRO A 128 12.51 3.96 -15.25
CA PRO A 128 12.86 2.82 -14.41
C PRO A 128 11.65 1.98 -13.97
N CYS A 129 10.46 2.57 -13.84
CA CYS A 129 9.22 1.87 -13.50
C CYS A 129 8.62 1.15 -14.72
N LEU A 130 8.76 1.70 -15.93
CA LEU A 130 8.40 1.01 -17.17
C LEU A 130 9.27 -0.24 -17.39
N ASP A 131 10.55 -0.13 -17.04
CA ASP A 131 11.54 -1.20 -17.17
C ASP A 131 11.27 -2.42 -16.27
N LEU A 132 10.45 -2.28 -15.21
CA LEU A 132 10.01 -3.42 -14.38
C LEU A 132 9.40 -4.55 -15.20
N SER A 133 8.77 -4.23 -16.33
CA SER A 133 8.20 -5.23 -17.25
C SER A 133 9.24 -6.24 -17.75
N LYS A 134 10.53 -5.88 -17.74
CA LYS A 134 11.62 -6.80 -18.10
C LYS A 134 11.83 -7.91 -17.06
N LEU A 135 11.40 -7.75 -15.80
CA LEU A 135 11.44 -8.83 -14.80
C LEU A 135 10.65 -10.07 -15.25
N ASN A 136 9.60 -9.85 -16.04
CA ASN A 136 8.74 -10.92 -16.57
C ASN A 136 9.38 -11.73 -17.70
N THR A 137 10.52 -11.28 -18.24
CA THR A 137 11.24 -11.97 -19.32
C THR A 137 12.09 -13.15 -18.83
N ASN A 138 12.21 -13.33 -17.51
CA ASN A 138 12.90 -14.48 -16.94
C ASN A 138 12.21 -15.80 -17.39
N PRO A 139 12.92 -16.68 -18.13
CA PRO A 139 12.34 -17.91 -18.65
C PRO A 139 11.96 -18.93 -17.56
N ASP A 140 12.53 -18.81 -16.37
CA ASP A 140 12.25 -19.69 -15.23
C ASP A 140 10.92 -19.34 -14.52
N LEU A 141 10.27 -18.24 -14.90
CA LEU A 141 8.95 -17.88 -14.39
C LEU A 141 7.85 -18.68 -15.08
N GLY A 142 7.10 -19.46 -14.30
CA GLY A 142 5.87 -20.09 -14.77
C GLY A 142 4.80 -19.05 -15.14
N ASP A 143 3.91 -19.39 -16.07
CA ASP A 143 2.94 -18.46 -16.68
C ASP A 143 2.06 -17.73 -15.67
N GLN A 144 1.56 -18.43 -14.64
CA GLN A 144 0.74 -17.85 -13.58
C GLN A 144 1.48 -16.75 -12.80
N SER A 145 2.79 -16.88 -12.68
CA SER A 145 3.63 -15.93 -11.93
C SER A 145 3.96 -14.71 -12.75
N ARG A 146 4.18 -14.92 -14.06
CA ARG A 146 4.33 -13.85 -15.04
C ARG A 146 3.08 -12.97 -15.08
N ASP A 147 1.89 -13.57 -15.18
CA ASP A 147 0.60 -12.87 -15.16
C ASP A 147 0.33 -12.11 -13.85
N ALA A 148 0.83 -12.64 -12.72
CA ALA A 148 0.73 -11.99 -11.41
C ALA A 148 1.65 -10.76 -11.29
N TYR A 149 2.90 -10.88 -11.74
CA TYR A 149 3.84 -9.76 -11.77
C TYR A 149 3.44 -8.68 -12.77
N GLU A 150 3.03 -9.05 -13.98
CA GLU A 150 2.53 -8.13 -15.00
C GLU A 150 1.37 -7.29 -14.45
N SER A 151 0.36 -7.93 -13.87
CA SER A 151 -0.77 -7.20 -13.28
C SER A 151 -0.36 -6.26 -12.14
N ALA A 152 0.60 -6.64 -11.30
CA ALA A 152 1.10 -5.78 -10.22
C ALA A 152 1.88 -4.56 -10.76
N ILE A 153 2.69 -4.79 -11.80
CA ILE A 153 3.48 -3.74 -12.49
C ILE A 153 2.56 -2.76 -13.19
N GLU A 154 1.55 -3.21 -13.95
CA GLU A 154 0.60 -2.34 -14.64
C GLU A 154 -0.14 -1.43 -13.65
N ARG A 155 -0.60 -1.99 -12.53
CA ARG A 155 -1.28 -1.22 -11.47
C ARG A 155 -0.33 -0.21 -10.81
N LEU A 156 0.94 -0.55 -10.67
CA LEU A 156 1.95 0.35 -10.11
C LEU A 156 2.27 1.49 -11.08
N GLN A 157 2.46 1.18 -12.36
CA GLN A 157 2.66 2.16 -13.44
C GLN A 157 1.47 3.12 -13.53
N TRP A 158 0.24 2.60 -13.42
CA TRP A 158 -0.96 3.43 -13.30
C TRP A 158 -0.92 4.36 -12.09
N ALA A 159 -0.50 3.86 -10.91
CA ALA A 159 -0.37 4.69 -9.72
C ALA A 159 0.67 5.82 -9.91
N PHE A 160 1.79 5.55 -10.59
CA PHE A 160 2.75 6.59 -10.98
C PHE A 160 2.16 7.61 -11.97
N ALA A 161 1.41 7.15 -12.98
CA ALA A 161 0.76 8.06 -13.92
C ALA A 161 -0.22 9.01 -13.21
N VAL A 162 -1.04 8.48 -12.30
CA VAL A 162 -2.00 9.29 -11.54
C VAL A 162 -1.31 10.22 -10.53
N SER A 163 -0.13 9.85 -10.01
CA SER A 163 0.64 10.72 -9.11
C SER A 163 1.08 12.05 -9.72
N LYS A 164 1.05 12.16 -11.06
CA LYS A 164 1.42 13.37 -11.81
C LYS A 164 0.24 14.26 -12.17
N VAL A 165 -0.99 13.89 -11.82
CA VAL A 165 -2.17 14.73 -12.07
C VAL A 165 -2.14 15.94 -11.12
N PRO A 166 -2.14 17.19 -11.63
CA PRO A 166 -2.14 18.41 -10.80
C PRO A 166 -3.37 18.50 -9.87
N ASP A 167 -3.21 19.16 -8.72
CA ASP A 167 -4.27 19.44 -7.72
C ASP A 167 -4.98 18.23 -7.06
N GLU A 168 -4.49 17.01 -7.26
CA GLU A 168 -5.08 15.78 -6.72
C GLU A 168 -4.29 15.16 -5.53
N ARG A 169 -3.66 15.97 -4.67
CA ARG A 169 -2.90 15.47 -3.50
C ARG A 169 -3.73 14.55 -2.58
N HIS A 170 -5.00 14.87 -2.37
CA HIS A 170 -5.92 14.03 -1.59
C HIS A 170 -6.28 12.73 -2.31
N THR A 171 -6.33 12.75 -3.65
CA THR A 171 -6.59 11.56 -4.45
C THR A 171 -5.39 10.62 -4.48
N THR A 172 -4.16 11.10 -4.34
CA THR A 172 -3.01 10.18 -4.43
C THR A 172 -2.78 9.29 -3.23
N ILE A 173 -3.15 9.72 -2.01
CA ILE A 173 -3.14 8.82 -0.85
C ILE A 173 -4.13 7.67 -1.07
N ARG A 174 -5.31 7.94 -1.67
CA ARG A 174 -6.25 6.88 -2.07
C ARG A 174 -5.60 5.86 -3.00
N TRP A 175 -4.77 6.31 -3.94
CA TRP A 175 -4.07 5.42 -4.89
C TRP A 175 -2.98 4.59 -4.24
N LEU A 176 -2.21 5.21 -3.33
CA LEU A 176 -1.22 4.50 -2.53
C LEU A 176 -1.88 3.37 -1.72
N MET A 177 -3.05 3.64 -1.15
CA MET A 177 -3.81 2.64 -0.37
C MET A 177 -4.51 1.59 -1.25
N ALA A 178 -4.85 1.93 -2.49
CA ALA A 178 -5.55 1.01 -3.39
C ALA A 178 -4.63 -0.04 -4.02
N TRP A 179 -3.34 0.25 -4.20
CA TRP A 179 -2.42 -0.68 -4.88
C TRP A 179 -2.29 -2.04 -4.16
N PRO A 180 -2.04 -2.12 -2.83
CA PRO A 180 -1.94 -3.41 -2.13
C PRO A 180 -3.21 -4.25 -2.20
N VAL A 181 -4.37 -3.58 -2.14
CA VAL A 181 -5.68 -4.23 -2.27
C VAL A 181 -5.72 -4.93 -3.62
N GLN A 182 -5.33 -4.28 -4.70
CA GLN A 182 -5.50 -4.75 -6.06
C GLN A 182 -4.63 -5.96 -6.53
N LEU A 183 -3.75 -6.47 -5.68
CA LEU A 183 -2.78 -7.52 -6.05
C LEU A 183 -3.43 -8.91 -6.22
N LYS A 184 -2.91 -9.69 -7.16
CA LYS A 184 -3.36 -11.09 -7.37
C LYS A 184 -2.82 -11.99 -6.23
N PRO A 185 -3.56 -13.04 -5.83
CA PRO A 185 -3.11 -13.98 -4.80
C PRO A 185 -1.72 -14.57 -5.03
N ASP A 186 -1.38 -14.86 -6.28
CA ASP A 186 -0.08 -15.46 -6.61
C ASP A 186 1.08 -14.47 -6.45
N PHE A 187 0.84 -13.17 -6.70
CA PHE A 187 1.81 -12.12 -6.39
C PHE A 187 2.05 -12.07 -4.88
N LEU A 188 0.96 -12.06 -4.12
CA LEU A 188 0.98 -12.00 -2.66
C LEU A 188 1.70 -13.20 -2.04
N GLU A 189 1.51 -14.40 -2.57
CA GLU A 189 2.25 -15.58 -2.15
C GLU A 189 3.76 -15.42 -2.40
N ARG A 190 4.16 -14.91 -3.57
CA ARG A 190 5.57 -14.66 -3.90
C ARG A 190 6.18 -13.58 -3.04
N LEU A 191 5.40 -12.56 -2.71
CA LEU A 191 5.80 -11.52 -1.78
C LEU A 191 6.01 -12.11 -0.37
N ASN A 192 5.10 -12.96 0.08
CA ASN A 192 5.21 -13.69 1.36
C ASN A 192 6.42 -14.64 1.40
N GLN A 193 6.79 -15.22 0.25
CA GLN A 193 8.01 -16.00 0.07
C GLN A 193 9.29 -15.13 -0.08
N ARG A 194 9.16 -13.80 -0.01
CA ARG A 194 10.24 -12.82 -0.23
C ARG A 194 10.99 -13.05 -1.54
N ARG A 195 10.27 -13.41 -2.60
CA ARG A 195 10.86 -13.58 -3.94
C ARG A 195 11.46 -12.26 -4.42
N PRO A 196 12.69 -12.26 -4.97
CA PRO A 196 13.36 -11.02 -5.34
C PRO A 196 12.56 -10.10 -6.25
N GLU A 197 11.91 -10.66 -7.27
CA GLU A 197 11.13 -9.88 -8.24
C GLU A 197 9.91 -9.22 -7.59
N ALA A 198 9.24 -9.95 -6.68
CA ALA A 198 8.11 -9.41 -5.91
C ALA A 198 8.56 -8.26 -4.99
N LEU A 199 9.72 -8.42 -4.33
CA LEU A 199 10.30 -7.40 -3.47
C LEU A 199 10.77 -6.17 -4.26
N ILE A 200 11.31 -6.34 -5.47
CA ILE A 200 11.66 -5.21 -6.35
C ILE A 200 10.41 -4.40 -6.68
N ILE A 201 9.31 -5.05 -7.08
CA ILE A 201 8.04 -4.37 -7.36
C ILE A 201 7.53 -3.63 -6.11
N LEU A 202 7.62 -4.24 -4.92
CA LEU A 202 7.32 -3.57 -3.65
C LEU A 202 8.25 -2.39 -3.36
N GLY A 203 9.54 -2.48 -3.74
CA GLY A 203 10.51 -1.39 -3.62
C GLY A 203 10.16 -0.19 -4.49
N TYR A 204 9.59 -0.41 -5.68
CA TYR A 204 9.07 0.67 -6.52
C TYR A 204 7.75 1.25 -6.00
N PHE A 205 6.92 0.46 -5.32
CA PHE A 205 5.79 1.00 -4.55
C PHE A 205 6.29 1.88 -3.39
N ALA A 206 7.33 1.46 -2.70
CA ALA A 206 7.98 2.27 -1.67
C ALA A 206 8.61 3.55 -2.25
N ALA A 207 9.16 3.50 -3.47
CA ALA A 207 9.61 4.68 -4.20
C ALA A 207 8.48 5.68 -4.44
N LEU A 208 7.29 5.22 -4.84
CA LEU A 208 6.10 6.09 -4.95
C LEU A 208 5.75 6.75 -3.61
N MET A 209 5.85 6.03 -2.50
CA MET A 209 5.57 6.57 -1.15
C MET A 209 6.48 7.75 -0.80
N THR A 210 7.71 7.79 -1.33
CA THR A 210 8.65 8.90 -1.05
C THR A 210 8.17 10.26 -1.57
N PHE A 211 7.21 10.29 -2.51
CA PHE A 211 6.60 11.54 -2.98
C PHE A 211 5.54 12.09 -2.02
N TYR A 212 5.18 11.35 -0.97
CA TYR A 212 4.09 11.67 -0.02
C TYR A 212 4.57 11.77 1.43
N THR A 213 5.85 12.08 1.66
CA THR A 213 6.44 12.13 3.01
C THR A 213 5.80 13.19 3.91
N GLU A 214 5.23 14.24 3.32
CA GLU A 214 4.47 15.28 4.05
C GLU A 214 3.12 14.77 4.59
N CYS A 215 2.66 13.61 4.10
CA CYS A 215 1.51 12.94 4.69
C CYS A 215 1.92 12.32 6.03
N TRP A 216 1.29 12.77 7.11
CA TRP A 216 1.54 12.28 8.47
C TRP A 216 1.48 10.75 8.60
N ALA A 217 0.62 10.10 7.82
CA ALA A 217 0.45 8.65 7.83
C ALA A 217 1.57 7.91 7.08
N VAL A 218 2.19 8.54 6.07
CA VAL A 218 3.25 7.91 5.25
C VAL A 218 4.61 8.14 5.89
N GLY A 219 4.93 9.40 6.22
CA GLY A 219 6.21 9.79 6.82
C GLY A 219 7.41 9.20 6.08
N ASP A 220 8.32 8.59 6.84
CA ASP A 220 9.54 7.96 6.33
C ASP A 220 9.35 6.48 5.93
N SER A 221 8.13 5.95 5.95
CA SER A 221 7.87 4.52 5.71
C SER A 221 8.39 4.02 4.35
N GLY A 222 8.33 4.86 3.32
CA GLY A 222 8.88 4.56 2.00
C GLY A 222 10.40 4.41 2.01
N ARG A 223 11.11 5.28 2.74
CA ARG A 223 12.57 5.22 2.91
C ARG A 223 12.97 3.91 3.59
N ILE A 224 12.35 3.64 4.75
CA ILE A 224 12.65 2.48 5.59
C ILE A 224 12.41 1.18 4.80
N LEU A 225 11.33 1.13 4.00
CA LEU A 225 11.01 -0.04 3.20
C LEU A 225 12.02 -0.28 2.06
N ILE A 226 12.46 0.76 1.36
CA ILE A 226 13.49 0.64 0.32
C ILE A 226 14.81 0.15 0.93
N GLU A 227 15.23 0.73 2.05
CA GLU A 227 16.45 0.33 2.77
C GLU A 227 16.38 -1.14 3.21
N ALA A 228 15.23 -1.56 3.74
CA ALA A 228 14.98 -2.95 4.14
C ALA A 228 15.03 -3.93 2.97
N ILE A 229 14.36 -3.60 1.86
CA ILE A 229 14.34 -4.42 0.64
C ILE A 229 15.74 -4.51 0.03
N SER A 230 16.44 -3.39 -0.12
CA SER A 230 17.79 -3.36 -0.69
C SER A 230 18.76 -4.19 0.15
N SER A 231 18.64 -4.13 1.48
CA SER A 231 19.48 -4.92 2.38
C SER A 231 19.20 -6.43 2.26
N HIS A 232 17.94 -6.80 2.02
CA HIS A 232 17.52 -8.20 1.89
C HIS A 232 17.92 -8.84 0.55
N LEU A 233 17.77 -8.11 -0.56
CA LEU A 233 18.02 -8.65 -1.91
C LEU A 233 19.50 -8.94 -2.21
N GLY A 234 20.40 -8.18 -1.58
CA GLY A 234 21.83 -8.27 -1.80
C GLY A 234 22.30 -7.75 -3.18
N PRO A 235 23.61 -7.89 -3.49
CA PRO A 235 24.23 -7.21 -4.63
C PRO A 235 23.73 -7.63 -6.01
N HIS A 236 23.16 -8.84 -6.14
CA HIS A 236 22.73 -9.37 -7.44
C HIS A 236 21.59 -8.56 -8.06
N TRP A 237 20.76 -7.92 -7.23
CA TRP A 237 19.60 -7.13 -7.66
C TRP A 237 19.82 -5.62 -7.48
N SER A 238 21.06 -5.18 -7.24
CA SER A 238 21.35 -3.78 -6.91
C SER A 238 20.91 -2.82 -8.01
N GLU A 239 21.13 -3.18 -9.28
CA GLU A 239 20.75 -2.38 -10.46
C GLU A 239 19.26 -2.00 -10.43
N TRP A 240 18.38 -2.94 -10.02
CA TRP A 240 16.95 -2.69 -9.89
C TRP A 240 16.59 -1.73 -8.75
N MET A 241 17.40 -1.68 -7.71
CA MET A 241 17.17 -0.85 -6.53
C MET A 241 17.87 0.51 -6.60
N GLU A 242 18.76 0.75 -7.58
CA GLU A 242 19.48 2.02 -7.75
C GLU A 242 18.54 3.22 -7.83
N TRP A 243 17.49 3.13 -8.66
CA TRP A 243 16.54 4.22 -8.81
C TRP A 243 15.74 4.49 -7.52
N PRO A 244 15.08 3.51 -6.88
CA PRO A 244 14.46 3.72 -5.56
C PRO A 244 15.41 4.33 -4.52
N ILE A 245 16.66 3.85 -4.44
CA ILE A 245 17.66 4.38 -3.50
C ILE A 245 18.03 5.84 -3.83
N SER A 246 18.11 6.21 -5.10
CA SER A 246 18.44 7.57 -5.51
C SER A 246 17.41 8.61 -5.04
N LEU A 247 16.13 8.22 -4.93
CA LEU A 247 15.05 9.09 -4.43
C LEU A 247 15.21 9.43 -2.94
N ILE A 248 15.82 8.53 -2.17
CA ILE A 248 16.14 8.77 -0.76
C ILE A 248 17.33 9.72 -0.66
N ALA A 249 18.38 9.46 -1.45
CA ALA A 249 19.61 10.24 -1.42
C ALA A 249 19.38 11.71 -1.85
N ALA A 250 18.55 11.94 -2.86
CA ALA A 250 18.20 13.29 -3.33
C ALA A 250 17.54 14.16 -2.24
N ARG A 251 16.93 13.54 -1.22
CA ARG A 251 16.26 14.24 -0.11
C ARG A 251 17.21 14.61 1.04
N ASN A 252 18.27 13.84 1.26
CA ASN A 252 19.26 14.10 2.31
C ASN A 252 20.26 15.22 1.94
N GLY A 253 20.26 15.67 0.69
CA GLY A 253 21.15 16.72 0.16
C GLY A 253 20.48 18.08 -0.09
N GLY A 254 19.26 18.30 0.42
CA GLY A 254 18.48 19.54 0.30
C GLY A 254 18.40 20.34 1.58
#